data_AF-A0A969IH64-F1
#
_entry.id   AF-A0A969IH64-F1
#
_cell.length_a   1.000
_cell.length_b   1.000
_cell.length_c   1.000
_cell.angle_alpha   90.00
_cell.angle_beta   90.00
_cell.angle_gamma   90.00
#
_symmetry.space_group_name_H-M   'P 1'
#
loop_
_entity.id
_entity.type
_entity.pdbx_description
1 polymer ?
#
loop_
_entity_poly.entity_id
_entity_poly.type
_entity_poly.pdbx_seq_one_letter_code
_entity_poly.pdbx_strand_id
1 'polypeptide(L)'
;LQDALAITGVRLEKLLSSHSGKKIFMGGGGGAGHSNNNTAMRGGGSGGGIIFIIADSLVGNGYKISANGQAGGNSNSDAAGGGGAGGTIIMSVNSYSGVLTVEANGGKGG
;
A
#
# COMPACT_ATOMS: atom_id res chain seq x y z
N LEU A 1 -36.47 -25.64 -2.36
CA LEU A 1 -35.08 -25.65 -2.85
C LEU A 1 -34.37 -24.49 -2.17
N GLN A 2 -33.64 -24.81 -1.10
CA GLN A 2 -32.82 -23.90 -0.31
C GLN A 2 -31.49 -23.72 -1.05
N ASP A 3 -31.48 -22.89 -2.10
CA ASP A 3 -30.22 -22.48 -2.75
C ASP A 3 -29.77 -21.12 -2.22
N ALA A 4 -29.75 -21.00 -0.89
CA ALA A 4 -28.98 -19.99 -0.18
C ALA A 4 -27.57 -20.53 0.05
N LEU A 5 -26.87 -20.86 -1.04
CA LEU A 5 -25.46 -21.24 -1.00
C LEU A 5 -24.64 -19.96 -0.86
N ALA A 6 -23.90 -19.88 0.25
CA ALA A 6 -23.19 -18.71 0.74
C ALA A 6 -22.05 -18.21 -0.17
N ILE A 7 -22.38 -17.54 -1.28
CA ILE A 7 -21.44 -16.71 -2.07
C ILE A 7 -22.04 -15.31 -2.28
N THR A 8 -22.66 -14.74 -1.25
CA THR A 8 -23.18 -13.37 -1.27
C THR A 8 -23.06 -12.75 0.11
N GLY A 9 -21.98 -12.02 0.43
CA GLY A 9 -21.96 -11.34 1.73
C GLY A 9 -20.71 -10.64 2.26
N VAL A 10 -19.66 -10.43 1.47
CA VAL A 10 -18.61 -9.47 1.86
C VAL A 10 -18.74 -8.24 0.98
N ARG A 11 -19.62 -7.34 1.41
CA ARG A 11 -19.74 -6.03 0.81
C ARG A 11 -18.61 -5.14 1.34
N LEU A 12 -18.12 -4.16 0.57
CA LEU A 12 -16.98 -3.31 0.96
C LEU A 12 -17.20 -2.62 2.31
N GLU A 13 -18.45 -2.27 2.62
CA GLU A 13 -18.87 -1.72 3.91
C GLU A 13 -18.61 -2.67 5.10
N LYS A 14 -18.60 -3.99 4.89
CA LYS A 14 -18.28 -4.98 5.93
C LYS A 14 -16.78 -5.02 6.25
N LEU A 15 -15.94 -4.72 5.26
CA LEU A 15 -14.50 -4.56 5.47
C LEU A 15 -14.18 -3.23 6.16
N LEU A 16 -14.86 -2.16 5.74
CA LEU A 16 -14.75 -0.84 6.37
C LEU A 16 -15.31 -0.86 7.80
N SER A 17 -16.34 -1.66 8.09
CA SER A 17 -16.85 -1.87 9.45
C SER A 17 -15.89 -2.68 10.31
N SER A 18 -15.16 -3.64 9.74
CA SER A 18 -14.09 -4.38 10.43
C SER A 18 -12.93 -3.47 10.87
N HIS A 19 -12.79 -2.29 10.26
CA HIS A 19 -11.86 -1.24 10.67
C HIS A 19 -12.51 -0.20 11.62
N SER A 20 -13.61 -0.55 12.30
CA SER A 20 -14.31 0.30 13.28
C SER A 20 -14.87 1.62 12.70
N GLY A 21 -15.27 1.63 11.43
CA GLY A 21 -15.81 2.84 10.78
C GLY A 21 -14.75 3.90 10.49
N LYS A 22 -13.46 3.55 10.61
CA LYS A 22 -12.36 4.45 10.27
C LYS A 22 -12.24 4.55 8.75
N LYS A 23 -11.95 5.76 8.28
CA LYS A 23 -11.67 6.04 6.87
C LYS A 23 -10.34 5.39 6.48
N ILE A 24 -10.30 4.85 5.27
CA ILE A 24 -9.09 4.28 4.69
C ILE A 24 -8.44 5.31 3.80
N PHE A 25 -7.12 5.44 3.89
CA PHE A 25 -6.36 6.44 3.17
C PHE A 25 -5.24 5.79 2.35
N MET A 26 -4.96 6.41 1.21
CA MET A 26 -3.75 6.15 0.45
C MET A 26 -2.55 6.73 1.21
N GLY A 27 -1.35 6.26 0.91
CA GLY A 27 -0.10 6.85 1.39
C GLY A 27 0.10 8.25 0.83
N GLY A 28 0.60 9.17 1.65
CA GLY A 28 1.00 10.51 1.22
C GLY A 28 2.27 10.48 0.36
N GLY A 29 2.35 11.38 -0.63
CA GLY A 29 3.58 11.60 -1.40
C GLY A 29 4.69 12.22 -0.54
N GLY A 30 5.93 11.95 -0.91
CA GLY A 30 7.12 12.53 -0.27
C GLY A 30 7.32 14.01 -0.64
N GLY A 31 7.97 14.75 0.25
CA GLY A 31 8.29 16.17 0.04
C GLY A 31 9.38 16.40 -1.01
N ALA A 32 9.38 17.59 -1.61
CA ALA A 32 10.43 18.01 -2.54
C ALA A 32 11.73 18.36 -1.80
N GLY A 33 12.87 18.13 -2.46
CA GLY A 33 14.16 18.66 -2.06
C GLY A 33 14.34 20.13 -2.45
N HIS A 34 15.39 20.77 -1.95
CA HIS A 34 15.75 22.16 -2.28
C HIS A 34 16.91 22.18 -3.27
N SER A 35 16.81 22.93 -4.38
CA SER A 35 17.88 23.04 -5.40
C SER A 35 18.38 24.46 -5.54
N ASN A 36 19.70 24.62 -5.68
CA ASN A 36 20.30 25.89 -6.10
C ASN A 36 21.34 25.75 -7.24
N ASN A 37 21.70 24.54 -7.65
CA ASN A 37 22.81 24.32 -8.60
C ASN A 37 22.42 23.67 -9.93
N ASN A 38 21.16 23.81 -10.38
CA ASN A 38 20.63 23.30 -11.65
C ASN A 38 20.88 21.79 -11.92
N THR A 39 21.12 21.01 -10.88
CA THR A 39 21.19 19.54 -10.98
C THR A 39 19.78 18.98 -11.12
N ALA A 40 19.60 17.93 -11.95
CA ALA A 40 18.31 17.28 -12.14
C ALA A 40 17.76 16.75 -10.80
N MET A 41 16.86 17.50 -10.18
CA MET A 41 16.19 17.07 -8.97
C MET A 41 15.18 15.98 -9.28
N ARG A 42 15.29 14.87 -8.56
CA ARG A 42 14.21 13.91 -8.48
C ARG A 42 13.31 14.33 -7.32
N GLY A 43 12.01 14.48 -7.58
CA GLY A 43 11.02 14.89 -6.59
C GLY A 43 10.84 13.86 -5.47
N GLY A 44 9.93 14.15 -4.54
CA GLY A 44 9.55 13.19 -3.50
C GLY A 44 8.91 11.92 -4.08
N GLY A 45 9.05 10.81 -3.36
CA GLY A 45 8.54 9.52 -3.80
C GLY A 45 7.01 9.47 -3.77
N SER A 46 6.38 8.76 -4.71
CA SER A 46 4.93 8.53 -4.67
C SER A 46 4.53 7.73 -3.43
N GLY A 47 3.39 8.08 -2.82
CA GLY A 47 2.81 7.32 -1.72
C GLY A 47 2.22 5.98 -2.18
N GLY A 48 2.15 5.01 -1.28
CA GLY A 48 1.57 3.70 -1.53
C GLY A 48 0.06 3.73 -1.71
N GLY A 49 -0.50 2.75 -2.44
CA GLY A 49 -1.93 2.67 -2.72
C GLY A 49 -2.77 2.01 -1.63
N ILE A 50 -4.08 1.86 -1.89
CA ILE A 50 -4.96 1.00 -1.09
C ILE A 50 -5.14 -0.31 -1.84
N ILE A 51 -4.95 -1.43 -1.15
CA ILE A 51 -5.20 -2.77 -1.67
C ILE A 51 -6.33 -3.40 -0.83
N PHE A 52 -7.37 -3.88 -1.51
CA PHE A 52 -8.42 -4.71 -0.94
C PHE A 52 -8.35 -6.12 -1.51
N ILE A 53 -8.27 -7.13 -0.65
CA ILE A 53 -8.31 -8.54 -1.06
C ILE A 53 -9.46 -9.23 -0.33
N ILE A 54 -10.36 -9.80 -1.11
CA ILE A 54 -11.47 -10.63 -0.62
C ILE A 54 -11.33 -11.97 -1.32
N ALA A 55 -11.03 -13.02 -0.57
CA ALA A 55 -10.86 -14.35 -1.12
C ALA A 55 -11.26 -15.40 -0.09
N ASP A 56 -11.77 -16.55 -0.53
CA ASP A 56 -11.94 -17.70 0.36
C ASP A 56 -10.58 -18.39 0.62
N SER A 57 -9.73 -18.47 -0.41
CA SER A 57 -8.37 -19.00 -0.29
C SER A 57 -7.34 -18.12 -1.00
N LEU A 58 -6.21 -17.88 -0.35
CA LEU A 58 -5.05 -17.17 -0.89
C LEU A 58 -3.81 -18.06 -0.84
N VAL A 59 -3.23 -18.36 -1.99
CA VAL A 59 -1.98 -19.13 -2.09
C VAL A 59 -0.83 -18.15 -2.37
N GLY A 60 0.07 -18.00 -1.39
CA GLY A 60 1.15 -17.01 -1.44
C GLY A 60 2.24 -17.29 -2.45
N ASN A 61 2.62 -18.56 -2.65
CA ASN A 61 3.62 -19.01 -3.63
C ASN A 61 4.97 -18.25 -3.59
N GLY A 62 5.33 -17.63 -2.45
CA GLY A 62 6.54 -16.80 -2.31
C GLY A 62 6.40 -15.39 -2.90
N TYR A 63 5.21 -15.00 -3.36
CA TYR A 63 4.94 -13.67 -3.91
C TYR A 63 4.62 -12.63 -2.84
N LYS A 64 4.54 -11.40 -3.31
CA LYS A 64 4.43 -10.21 -2.49
C LYS A 64 3.22 -9.36 -2.88
N ILE A 65 2.43 -8.99 -1.87
CA ILE A 65 1.42 -7.94 -1.96
C ILE A 65 2.04 -6.68 -1.35
N SER A 66 2.23 -5.65 -2.16
CA SER A 66 2.95 -4.43 -1.76
C SER A 66 2.13 -3.18 -2.02
N ALA A 67 1.87 -2.44 -0.95
CA ALA A 67 1.38 -1.07 -0.97
C ALA A 67 2.49 -0.11 -0.53
N ASN A 68 3.76 -0.41 -0.82
CA ASN A 68 4.88 0.42 -0.39
C ASN A 68 4.86 1.80 -1.06
N GLY A 69 5.31 2.80 -0.32
CA GLY A 69 5.69 4.09 -0.87
C GLY A 69 7.02 4.00 -1.62
N GLN A 70 7.19 4.83 -2.64
CA GLN A 70 8.41 4.89 -3.42
C GLN A 70 9.50 5.68 -2.69
N ALA A 71 10.76 5.31 -2.92
CA ALA A 71 11.89 6.12 -2.48
C ALA A 71 11.84 7.52 -3.11
N GLY A 72 12.28 8.50 -2.34
CA GLY A 72 12.46 9.85 -2.83
C GLY A 72 13.61 9.95 -3.82
N GLY A 73 13.69 11.09 -4.48
CA GLY A 73 14.80 11.40 -5.35
C GLY A 73 16.14 11.48 -4.63
N ASN A 74 17.19 10.90 -5.22
CA ASN A 74 18.55 11.09 -4.74
C ASN A 74 19.11 12.45 -5.16
N SER A 75 20.06 12.98 -4.39
CA SER A 75 20.83 14.18 -4.70
C SER A 75 22.30 13.97 -4.38
N ASN A 76 23.18 14.62 -5.14
CA ASN A 76 24.63 14.57 -4.97
C ASN A 76 25.22 15.87 -4.36
N SER A 77 24.42 16.93 -4.26
CA SER A 77 24.90 18.27 -3.84
C SER A 77 23.89 18.98 -2.93
N ASP A 78 22.61 19.01 -3.31
CA ASP A 78 21.57 19.73 -2.57
C ASP A 78 20.66 18.75 -1.79
N ALA A 79 19.60 19.24 -1.13
CA ALA A 79 18.69 18.38 -0.37
C ALA A 79 17.90 17.46 -1.31
N ALA A 80 17.83 16.17 -0.98
CA ALA A 80 17.12 15.18 -1.78
C ALA A 80 15.60 15.14 -1.47
N GLY A 81 14.85 14.41 -2.28
CA GLY A 81 13.41 14.25 -2.11
C GLY A 81 13.08 13.30 -0.95
N GLY A 82 12.02 13.60 -0.20
CA GLY A 82 11.49 12.70 0.83
C GLY A 82 10.87 11.43 0.22
N GLY A 83 10.89 10.33 0.96
CA GLY A 83 10.21 9.09 0.56
C GLY A 83 8.70 9.19 0.70
N GLY A 84 7.96 8.50 -0.16
CA GLY A 84 6.50 8.40 -0.04
C GLY A 84 6.09 7.50 1.12
N ALA A 85 4.98 7.80 1.80
CA ALA A 85 4.46 6.94 2.86
C ALA A 85 3.94 5.62 2.30
N GLY A 86 3.95 4.57 3.13
CA GLY A 86 3.25 3.33 2.83
C GLY A 86 1.75 3.54 2.69
N GLY A 87 1.11 2.65 1.93
CA GLY A 87 -0.32 2.64 1.70
C GLY A 87 -1.09 1.82 2.74
N THR A 88 -2.27 1.35 2.36
CA THR A 88 -3.12 0.53 3.25
C THR A 88 -3.45 -0.79 2.57
N ILE A 89 -3.36 -1.89 3.29
CA ILE A 89 -3.76 -3.23 2.81
C ILE A 89 -4.84 -3.77 3.74
N ILE A 90 -6.00 -4.13 3.18
CA ILE A 90 -7.12 -4.76 3.89
C ILE A 90 -7.42 -6.08 3.24
N MET A 91 -7.40 -7.14 4.05
CA MET A 91 -7.60 -8.50 3.60
C MET A 91 -8.73 -9.15 4.39
N SER A 92 -9.70 -9.72 3.68
CA SER A 92 -10.65 -10.67 4.23
C SER A 92 -10.45 -11.98 3.49
N VAL A 93 -9.68 -12.86 4.13
CA VAL A 93 -9.26 -14.14 3.58
C VAL A 93 -9.59 -15.22 4.60
N ASN A 94 -10.32 -16.25 4.18
CA ASN A 94 -10.74 -17.33 5.07
C ASN A 94 -9.60 -18.34 5.32
N SER A 95 -8.82 -18.65 4.29
CA SER A 95 -7.63 -19.52 4.38
C SER A 95 -6.45 -18.97 3.59
N TYR A 96 -5.23 -19.05 4.13
CA TYR A 96 -4.01 -18.74 3.38
C TYR A 96 -2.99 -19.88 3.50
N SER A 97 -2.22 -20.11 2.44
CA SER A 97 -1.18 -21.15 2.41
C SER A 97 0.06 -20.71 1.61
N GLY A 98 1.20 -21.34 1.89
CA GLY A 98 2.49 -20.98 1.29
C GLY A 98 3.08 -19.68 1.87
N VAL A 99 4.31 -19.36 1.45
CA VAL A 99 4.97 -18.11 1.85
C VAL A 99 4.28 -16.94 1.17
N LEU A 100 3.87 -15.94 1.94
CA LEU A 100 3.28 -14.70 1.45
C LEU A 100 3.93 -13.52 2.17
N THR A 101 4.41 -12.53 1.42
CA THR A 101 4.87 -11.27 1.99
C THR A 101 3.83 -10.19 1.76
N VAL A 102 3.40 -9.52 2.83
CA VAL A 102 2.48 -8.38 2.77
C VAL A 102 3.17 -7.17 3.37
N GLU A 103 3.32 -6.10 2.61
CA GLU A 103 4.05 -4.91 3.06
C GLU A 103 3.39 -3.59 2.62
N ALA A 104 3.42 -2.62 3.54
CA ALA A 104 3.00 -1.25 3.32
C ALA A 104 4.05 -0.30 3.92
N ASN A 105 5.30 -0.50 3.52
CA ASN A 105 6.45 0.23 4.02
C ASN A 105 6.53 1.63 3.38
N GLY A 106 7.01 2.61 4.15
CA GLY A 106 7.41 3.90 3.59
C GLY A 106 8.66 3.78 2.72
N GLY A 107 8.76 4.62 1.71
CA GLY A 107 9.95 4.78 0.90
C GLY A 107 11.08 5.47 1.67
N LYS A 108 12.32 5.16 1.31
CA LYS A 108 13.50 5.85 1.84
C LYS A 108 13.52 7.31 1.34
N GLY A 109 13.67 8.26 2.25
CA GLY A 109 14.03 9.65 1.89
C GLY A 109 15.51 9.76 1.55
N GLY A 110 15.86 10.68 0.65
CA GLY A 110 17.25 10.95 0.29
C GLY A 110 17.90 12.05 1.12
#